data_AF-A0A101WHT6-F1
#
_entry.id   AF-A0A101WHT6-F1
#
_cell.length_a   1.000
_cell.length_b   1.000
_cell.length_c   1.000
_cell.angle_alpha   90.00
_cell.angle_beta   90.00
_cell.angle_gamma   90.00
#
_symmetry.space_group_name_H-M   'P 1'
#
loop_
_entity.id
_entity.type
_entity.pdbx_description
1 polymer ?
#
loop_
_entity_poly.entity_id
_entity_poly.type
_entity_poly.pdbx_seq_one_letter_code
_entity_poly.pdbx_strand_id
1 'polypeptide(L)'
;MIDRLNQLTATYKTPLLLGMMGFNFLLTGVDVLMAHSQNNFFRWELIPLIYCPLAILAILAQLIFRADFVVRRAFQTVMWLGVFVGVLGTFFHLTGNATSSQESLYHLLIEGSPIAAPIAFAGISSYALVSEHYRGTSRRSKLLLLVGLGFLGAVIAAFLDHARLGFIPSYTLIPLVTGTLAALSCFYMAYSQPNQKELYICLAVLSLNLLVGILGFGFHLLGDLAGTQTINWARILYRNPLLGPLLFCNLAVLGALSLLPESPVRLGDCQKGEATVPSKVRY
;
A
#
# COMPACT_ATOMS: atom_id res chain seq x y z
N MET A 1 6.33 -10.90 31.26
CA MET A 1 5.85 -9.70 30.55
C MET A 1 5.94 -9.86 29.03
N ILE A 2 7.08 -10.32 28.51
CA ILE A 2 7.33 -10.57 27.07
C ILE A 2 6.33 -11.58 26.47
N ASP A 3 6.01 -12.67 27.18
CA ASP A 3 5.06 -13.69 26.67
C ASP A 3 3.63 -13.17 26.52
N ARG A 4 3.18 -12.29 27.43
CA ARG A 4 1.87 -11.62 27.30
C ARG A 4 1.85 -10.68 26.11
N LEU A 5 2.93 -9.94 25.88
CA LEU A 5 3.05 -9.04 24.72
C LEU A 5 2.97 -9.83 23.40
N ASN A 6 3.69 -10.95 23.34
CA ASN A 6 3.71 -11.84 22.18
C ASN A 6 2.34 -12.49 21.90
N GLN A 7 1.61 -12.89 22.96
CA GLN A 7 0.25 -13.41 22.83
C GLN A 7 -0.71 -12.34 22.30
N LEU A 8 -0.67 -11.13 22.86
CA LEU A 8 -1.50 -10.02 22.40
C LEU A 8 -1.21 -9.68 20.93
N THR A 9 0.06 -9.53 20.54
CA THR A 9 0.42 -9.25 19.15
C THR A 9 -0.07 -10.33 18.20
N ALA A 10 0.05 -11.61 18.57
CA ALA A 10 -0.42 -12.72 17.73
C ALA A 10 -1.95 -12.69 17.52
N THR A 11 -2.73 -12.36 18.55
CA THR A 11 -4.19 -12.28 18.47
C THR A 11 -4.67 -11.10 17.63
N TYR A 12 -4.01 -9.94 17.74
CA TYR A 12 -4.47 -8.70 17.11
C TYR A 12 -3.78 -8.34 15.79
N LYS A 13 -2.77 -9.11 15.34
CA LYS A 13 -2.06 -8.81 14.09
C LYS A 13 -2.98 -8.79 12.87
N THR A 14 -3.77 -9.84 12.61
CA THR A 14 -4.66 -9.85 11.43
C THR A 14 -5.64 -8.68 11.45
N PRO A 15 -6.34 -8.38 12.57
CA PRO A 15 -7.22 -7.22 12.64
C PRO A 15 -6.52 -5.88 12.40
N LEU A 16 -5.32 -5.69 12.97
CA LEU A 16 -4.53 -4.47 12.76
C LEU A 16 -4.16 -4.29 11.29
N LEU A 17 -3.66 -5.35 10.65
CA LEU A 17 -3.29 -5.32 9.23
C LEU A 17 -4.49 -5.02 8.34
N LEU A 18 -5.64 -5.68 8.56
CA LEU A 18 -6.86 -5.44 7.80
C LEU A 18 -7.43 -4.03 8.06
N GLY A 19 -7.41 -3.57 9.31
CA GLY A 19 -7.81 -2.21 9.66
C GLY A 19 -6.98 -1.15 8.93
N MET A 20 -5.65 -1.35 8.86
CA MET A 20 -4.77 -0.50 8.07
C MET A 20 -5.10 -0.54 6.57
N MET A 21 -5.49 -1.68 6.01
CA MET A 21 -5.94 -1.74 4.61
C MET A 21 -7.24 -0.98 4.37
N GLY A 22 -8.20 -1.05 5.32
CA GLY A 22 -9.42 -0.26 5.26
C GLY A 22 -9.12 1.24 5.30
N PHE A 23 -8.20 1.66 6.18
CA PHE A 23 -7.72 3.05 6.23
C PHE A 23 -7.03 3.47 4.93
N ASN A 24 -6.21 2.60 4.34
CA ASN A 24 -5.56 2.89 3.07
C ASN A 24 -6.56 3.04 1.93
N PHE A 25 -7.58 2.18 1.82
CA PHE A 25 -8.64 2.37 0.82
C PHE A 25 -9.44 3.65 1.03
N LEU A 26 -9.64 4.07 2.29
CA LEU A 26 -10.29 5.35 2.58
C LEU A 26 -9.45 6.52 2.03
N LEU A 27 -8.15 6.56 2.37
CA LEU A 27 -7.27 7.63 1.91
C LEU A 27 -7.09 7.62 0.39
N THR A 28 -6.90 6.44 -0.22
CA THR A 28 -6.82 6.30 -1.68
C THR A 28 -8.14 6.67 -2.35
N GLY A 29 -9.29 6.38 -1.74
CA GLY A 29 -10.59 6.81 -2.25
C GLY A 29 -10.75 8.34 -2.25
N VAL A 30 -10.28 9.01 -1.20
CA VAL A 30 -10.21 10.47 -1.13
C VAL A 30 -9.28 11.03 -2.22
N ASP A 31 -8.11 10.44 -2.40
CA ASP A 31 -7.15 10.82 -3.45
C ASP A 31 -7.74 10.70 -4.85
N VAL A 32 -8.38 9.56 -5.16
CA VAL A 32 -9.07 9.30 -6.44
C VAL A 32 -10.21 10.29 -6.65
N LEU A 33 -11.04 10.53 -5.63
CA LEU A 33 -12.12 11.51 -5.71
C LEU A 33 -11.57 12.89 -6.06
N MET A 34 -10.51 13.30 -5.39
CA MET A 34 -9.83 14.58 -5.59
C MET A 34 -9.23 14.70 -6.99
N ALA A 35 -8.48 13.68 -7.44
CA ALA A 35 -7.85 13.66 -8.74
C ALA A 35 -8.87 13.68 -9.90
N HIS A 36 -9.86 12.80 -9.86
CA HIS A 36 -10.82 12.63 -10.96
C HIS A 36 -12.01 13.62 -10.91
N SER A 37 -12.20 14.35 -9.81
CA SER A 37 -13.16 15.47 -9.82
C SER A 37 -12.78 16.55 -10.84
N GLN A 38 -11.49 16.66 -11.20
CA GLN A 38 -10.98 17.67 -12.14
C GLN A 38 -11.53 17.52 -13.56
N ASN A 39 -11.82 16.30 -13.99
CA ASN A 39 -12.35 16.01 -15.31
C ASN A 39 -13.79 15.50 -15.25
N ASN A 40 -14.48 15.73 -14.13
CA ASN A 40 -15.84 15.26 -13.85
C ASN A 40 -16.01 13.73 -13.98
N PHE A 41 -15.01 12.95 -13.54
CA PHE A 41 -15.03 11.48 -13.55
C PHE A 41 -15.28 10.90 -14.94
N PHE A 42 -14.49 11.34 -15.90
CA PHE A 42 -14.70 10.96 -17.29
C PHE A 42 -14.50 9.44 -17.50
N ARG A 43 -15.41 8.80 -18.26
CA ARG A 43 -15.38 7.37 -18.64
C ARG A 43 -15.32 6.42 -17.43
N TRP A 44 -14.19 5.74 -17.24
CA TRP A 44 -14.03 4.58 -16.35
C TRP A 44 -13.54 4.97 -14.96
N GLU A 45 -13.34 6.26 -14.72
CA GLU A 45 -12.76 6.81 -13.50
C GLU A 45 -13.69 6.69 -12.28
N LEU A 46 -14.98 6.40 -12.51
CA LEU A 46 -15.93 6.08 -11.44
C LEU A 46 -15.69 4.70 -10.82
N ILE A 47 -15.04 3.78 -11.54
CA ILE A 47 -14.76 2.41 -11.05
C ILE A 47 -14.00 2.43 -9.71
N PRO A 48 -12.82 3.07 -9.59
CA PRO A 48 -12.10 3.13 -8.32
C PRO A 48 -12.89 3.84 -7.23
N LEU A 49 -13.71 4.84 -7.57
CA LEU A 49 -14.54 5.57 -6.60
C LEU A 49 -15.64 4.68 -5.97
N ILE A 50 -16.26 3.81 -6.76
CA ILE A 50 -17.23 2.81 -6.27
C ILE A 50 -16.51 1.67 -5.54
N TYR A 51 -15.32 1.29 -6.02
CA TYR A 51 -14.58 0.18 -5.46
C TYR A 51 -14.08 0.45 -4.03
N CYS A 52 -13.55 1.64 -3.74
CA CYS A 52 -13.04 1.98 -2.40
C CYS A 52 -14.05 1.73 -1.26
N PRO A 53 -15.29 2.28 -1.28
CA PRO A 53 -16.26 2.02 -0.23
C PRO A 53 -16.66 0.54 -0.16
N LEU A 54 -16.77 -0.15 -1.30
CA LEU A 54 -17.05 -1.59 -1.31
C LEU A 54 -15.92 -2.39 -0.62
N ALA A 55 -14.66 -2.06 -0.89
CA ALA A 55 -13.49 -2.67 -0.26
C ALA A 55 -13.45 -2.42 1.25
N ILE A 56 -13.74 -1.20 1.69
CA ILE A 56 -13.82 -0.83 3.12
C ILE A 56 -14.92 -1.65 3.80
N LEU A 57 -16.11 -1.72 3.21
CA LEU A 57 -17.22 -2.51 3.77
C LEU A 57 -16.88 -4.00 3.86
N ALA A 58 -16.23 -4.56 2.84
CA ALA A 58 -15.78 -5.95 2.85
C ALA A 58 -14.75 -6.21 3.98
N ILE A 59 -13.81 -5.27 4.20
CA ILE A 59 -12.84 -5.34 5.30
C ILE A 59 -13.54 -5.25 6.66
N LEU A 60 -14.48 -4.31 6.84
CA LEU A 60 -15.22 -4.15 8.09
C LEU A 60 -16.06 -5.40 8.40
N ALA A 61 -16.76 -5.94 7.40
CA ALA A 61 -17.51 -7.18 7.53
C ALA A 61 -16.58 -8.34 7.94
N GLN A 62 -15.42 -8.48 7.28
CA GLN A 62 -14.43 -9.51 7.63
C GLN A 62 -13.86 -9.32 9.04
N LEU A 63 -13.69 -8.08 9.51
CA LEU A 63 -13.22 -7.79 10.87
C LEU A 63 -14.22 -8.18 11.95
N ILE A 64 -15.52 -8.02 11.68
CA ILE A 64 -16.63 -8.30 12.60
C ILE A 64 -17.02 -9.78 12.56
N PHE A 65 -17.22 -10.35 11.37
CA PHE A 65 -17.77 -11.69 11.16
C PHE A 65 -16.70 -12.70 10.71
N ARG A 66 -15.58 -12.77 11.43
CA ARG A 66 -14.38 -13.54 11.02
C ARG A 66 -14.59 -15.03 10.77
N ALA A 67 -15.57 -15.63 11.45
CA ALA A 67 -15.85 -17.07 11.36
C ALA A 67 -16.80 -17.41 10.20
N ASP A 68 -17.42 -16.40 9.57
CA ASP A 68 -18.41 -16.61 8.52
C ASP A 68 -17.72 -16.88 7.17
N PHE A 69 -18.05 -18.02 6.57
CA PHE A 69 -17.48 -18.45 5.30
C PHE A 69 -17.90 -17.57 4.12
N VAL A 70 -19.16 -17.09 4.11
CA VAL A 70 -19.69 -16.24 3.04
C VAL A 70 -19.01 -14.88 3.09
N VAL A 71 -18.86 -14.29 4.29
CA VAL A 71 -18.14 -13.02 4.47
C VAL A 71 -16.69 -13.15 4.02
N ARG A 72 -16.01 -14.24 4.39
CA ARG A 72 -14.62 -14.50 3.97
C ARG A 72 -14.50 -14.62 2.45
N ARG A 73 -15.40 -15.36 1.80
CA ARG A 73 -15.39 -15.49 0.34
C ARG A 73 -15.70 -14.16 -0.35
N ALA A 74 -16.68 -13.40 0.16
CA ALA A 74 -16.99 -12.07 -0.36
C ALA A 74 -15.78 -11.13 -0.23
N PHE A 75 -15.12 -11.09 0.94
CA PHE A 75 -13.88 -10.35 1.15
C PHE A 75 -12.81 -10.72 0.13
N GLN A 76 -12.54 -12.03 -0.05
CA GLN A 76 -11.54 -12.49 -1.01
C GLN A 76 -11.89 -12.07 -2.44
N THR A 77 -13.15 -12.21 -2.85
CA THR A 77 -13.62 -11.77 -4.18
C THR A 77 -13.42 -10.27 -4.37
N VAL A 78 -13.82 -9.45 -3.40
CA VAL A 78 -13.66 -7.98 -3.47
C VAL A 78 -12.19 -7.57 -3.53
N MET A 79 -11.31 -8.22 -2.76
CA MET A 79 -9.88 -7.92 -2.83
C MET A 79 -9.26 -8.36 -4.17
N TRP A 80 -9.63 -9.52 -4.72
CA TRP A 80 -9.17 -9.91 -6.06
C TRP A 80 -9.66 -8.93 -7.14
N LEU A 81 -10.90 -8.44 -7.05
CA LEU A 81 -11.38 -7.37 -7.92
C LEU A 81 -10.52 -6.11 -7.79
N GLY A 82 -10.04 -5.77 -6.59
CA GLY A 82 -9.12 -4.64 -6.40
C GLY A 82 -7.75 -4.82 -7.07
N VAL A 83 -7.25 -6.05 -7.12
CA VAL A 83 -6.06 -6.38 -7.92
C VAL A 83 -6.32 -6.08 -9.39
N PHE A 84 -7.47 -6.51 -9.93
CA PHE A 84 -7.84 -6.21 -11.31
C PHE A 84 -8.05 -4.72 -11.55
N VAL A 85 -8.74 -4.00 -10.66
CA VAL A 85 -8.93 -2.55 -10.75
C VAL A 85 -7.59 -1.83 -10.82
N GLY A 86 -6.63 -2.22 -9.97
CA GLY A 86 -5.31 -1.60 -9.98
C GLY A 86 -4.52 -1.86 -11.26
N VAL A 87 -4.48 -3.11 -11.72
CA VAL A 87 -3.75 -3.48 -12.95
C VAL A 87 -4.37 -2.84 -14.20
N LEU A 88 -5.70 -2.92 -14.34
CA LEU A 88 -6.42 -2.32 -15.47
C LEU A 88 -6.34 -0.79 -15.44
N GLY A 89 -6.45 -0.18 -14.26
CA GLY A 89 -6.29 1.26 -14.10
C GLY A 89 -4.90 1.72 -14.54
N THR A 90 -3.83 1.00 -14.19
CA THR A 90 -2.47 1.32 -14.66
C THR A 90 -2.38 1.22 -16.17
N PHE A 91 -2.99 0.20 -16.79
CA PHE A 91 -3.07 0.09 -18.24
C PHE A 91 -3.84 1.25 -18.89
N PHE A 92 -4.97 1.66 -18.32
CA PHE A 92 -5.74 2.81 -18.80
C PHE A 92 -5.00 4.14 -18.66
N HIS A 93 -4.23 4.34 -17.57
CA HIS A 93 -3.37 5.52 -17.42
C HIS A 93 -2.26 5.53 -18.47
N LEU A 94 -1.57 4.41 -18.67
CA LEU A 94 -0.52 4.30 -19.70
C LEU A 94 -1.04 4.56 -21.12
N THR A 95 -2.16 3.93 -21.48
CA THR A 95 -2.78 4.10 -22.80
C THR A 95 -3.39 5.48 -22.99
N GLY A 96 -3.94 6.08 -21.93
CA GLY A 96 -4.42 7.46 -21.92
C GLY A 96 -3.30 8.47 -22.13
N ASN A 97 -2.10 8.20 -21.61
CA ASN A 97 -0.92 9.04 -21.82
C ASN A 97 -0.32 8.85 -23.23
N ALA A 98 -0.50 7.68 -23.85
CA ALA A 98 0.02 7.33 -25.17
C ALA A 98 -0.93 7.75 -26.31
N THR A 99 -1.20 9.05 -26.42
CA THR A 99 -2.10 9.61 -27.45
C THR A 99 -1.52 9.60 -28.87
N SER A 100 -0.21 9.47 -29.00
CA SER A 100 0.52 9.42 -30.28
C SER A 100 1.62 8.34 -30.23
N SER A 101 2.04 7.83 -31.40
CA SER A 101 3.15 6.88 -31.51
C SER A 101 4.53 7.50 -31.26
N GLN A 102 4.61 8.83 -31.11
CA GLN A 102 5.86 9.58 -30.90
C GLN A 102 5.95 10.24 -29.52
N GLU A 103 5.08 9.88 -28.57
CA GLU A 103 5.15 10.45 -27.22
C GLU A 103 6.49 10.11 -26.54
N SER A 104 7.13 11.12 -25.96
CA SER A 104 8.38 10.93 -25.23
C SER A 104 8.14 10.19 -23.91
N LEU A 105 9.14 9.47 -23.40
CA LEU A 105 9.07 8.86 -22.06
C LEU A 105 8.79 9.89 -20.96
N TYR A 106 9.28 11.11 -21.13
CA TYR A 106 8.99 12.22 -20.24
C TYR A 106 7.48 12.53 -20.21
N HIS A 107 6.85 12.67 -21.37
CA HIS A 107 5.41 12.91 -21.44
C HIS A 107 4.61 11.72 -20.86
N LEU A 108 5.00 10.48 -21.21
CA LEU A 108 4.29 9.27 -20.78
C LEU A 108 4.33 9.00 -19.27
N LEU A 109 5.45 9.30 -18.62
CA LEU A 109 5.70 8.92 -17.22
C LEU A 109 5.73 10.12 -16.27
N ILE A 110 6.16 11.28 -16.75
CA ILE A 110 6.35 12.47 -15.93
C ILE A 110 5.21 13.45 -16.12
N GLU A 111 4.74 13.78 -17.33
CA GLU A 111 3.68 14.81 -17.47
C GLU A 111 2.26 14.22 -17.43
N GLY A 112 2.08 12.99 -17.91
CA GLY A 112 0.79 12.33 -18.00
C GLY A 112 0.19 11.90 -16.65
N SER A 113 -0.91 11.14 -16.73
CA SER A 113 -1.58 10.58 -15.57
C SER A 113 -0.64 9.64 -14.78
N PRO A 114 -0.69 9.69 -13.44
CA PRO A 114 0.25 8.94 -12.61
C PRO A 114 -0.04 7.44 -12.68
N ILE A 115 0.88 6.67 -13.24
CA ILE A 115 0.75 5.21 -13.39
C ILE A 115 0.85 4.44 -12.06
N ALA A 116 1.49 5.07 -11.07
CA ALA A 116 1.70 4.52 -9.73
C ALA A 116 0.43 4.60 -8.86
N ALA A 117 -0.52 5.48 -9.18
CA ALA A 117 -1.73 5.64 -8.39
C ALA A 117 -2.67 4.41 -8.53
N PRO A 118 -2.99 3.92 -9.73
CA PRO A 118 -3.84 2.74 -9.86
C PRO A 118 -3.19 1.46 -9.30
N ILE A 119 -1.89 1.24 -9.51
CA ILE A 119 -1.23 0.01 -9.03
C ILE A 119 -1.26 -0.10 -7.49
N ALA A 120 -1.43 1.00 -6.77
CA ALA A 120 -1.62 1.00 -5.32
C ALA A 120 -2.86 0.18 -4.90
N PHE A 121 -3.94 0.17 -5.70
CA PHE A 121 -5.11 -0.69 -5.45
C PHE A 121 -4.74 -2.16 -5.44
N ALA A 122 -3.89 -2.59 -6.38
CA ALA A 122 -3.41 -3.97 -6.43
C ALA A 122 -2.50 -4.29 -5.24
N GLY A 123 -1.64 -3.34 -4.84
CA GLY A 123 -0.79 -3.47 -3.66
C GLY A 123 -1.60 -3.63 -2.36
N ILE A 124 -2.53 -2.71 -2.10
CA ILE A 124 -3.39 -2.71 -0.90
C ILE A 124 -4.23 -3.99 -0.86
N SER A 125 -4.85 -4.36 -1.98
CA SER A 125 -5.68 -5.58 -2.07
C SER A 125 -4.88 -6.86 -1.84
N SER A 126 -3.69 -6.95 -2.45
CA SER A 126 -2.78 -8.08 -2.26
C SER A 126 -2.33 -8.17 -0.81
N TYR A 127 -2.04 -7.03 -0.18
CA TYR A 127 -1.63 -6.99 1.23
C TYR A 127 -2.77 -7.44 2.15
N ALA A 128 -4.02 -7.05 1.86
CA ALA A 128 -5.20 -7.52 2.58
C ALA A 128 -5.42 -9.04 2.43
N LEU A 129 -5.30 -9.57 1.21
CA LEU A 129 -5.39 -11.01 0.93
C LEU A 129 -4.32 -11.80 1.68
N VAL A 130 -3.06 -11.35 1.63
CA VAL A 130 -1.95 -12.01 2.33
C VAL A 130 -2.15 -11.94 3.85
N SER A 131 -2.65 -10.81 4.36
CA SER A 131 -2.92 -10.61 5.78
C SER A 131 -3.96 -11.59 6.31
N GLU A 132 -5.02 -11.85 5.53
CA GLU A 132 -6.08 -12.80 5.86
C GLU A 132 -5.63 -14.25 5.70
N HIS A 133 -4.98 -14.58 4.58
CA HIS A 133 -4.78 -15.98 4.16
C HIS A 133 -3.57 -16.66 4.81
N TYR A 134 -2.42 -15.97 4.89
CA TYR A 134 -1.18 -16.59 5.36
C TYR A 134 -0.96 -16.38 6.87
N ARG A 135 -0.14 -17.23 7.50
CA ARG A 135 0.31 -17.10 8.89
C ARG A 135 1.80 -17.38 9.00
N GLY A 136 2.40 -16.99 10.14
CA GLY A 136 3.78 -17.26 10.48
C GLY A 136 4.79 -16.60 9.53
N THR A 137 5.90 -17.30 9.29
CA THR A 137 7.01 -16.82 8.46
C THR A 137 6.60 -16.54 7.01
N SER A 138 5.70 -17.35 6.45
CA SER A 138 5.20 -17.14 5.09
C SER A 138 4.41 -15.84 4.93
N ARG A 139 3.59 -15.48 5.93
CA ARG A 139 2.89 -14.18 5.95
C ARG A 139 3.90 -13.04 6.05
N ARG A 140 4.82 -13.10 7.02
CA ARG A 140 5.87 -12.08 7.19
C ARG A 140 6.63 -11.83 5.89
N SER A 141 7.10 -12.89 5.23
CA SER A 141 7.84 -12.81 3.97
C SER A 141 7.03 -12.10 2.87
N LYS A 142 5.82 -12.56 2.60
CA LYS A 142 4.96 -11.99 1.55
C LYS A 142 4.56 -10.54 1.84
N LEU A 143 4.23 -10.20 3.09
CA LEU A 143 3.91 -8.83 3.46
C LEU A 143 5.11 -7.90 3.30
N LEU A 144 6.32 -8.34 3.68
CA LEU A 144 7.55 -7.57 3.49
C LEU A 144 7.90 -7.40 2.00
N LEU A 145 7.64 -8.40 1.16
CA LEU A 145 7.77 -8.25 -0.29
C LEU A 145 6.83 -7.17 -0.82
N LEU A 146 5.56 -7.19 -0.42
CA LEU A 146 4.58 -6.18 -0.84
C LEU A 146 4.95 -4.79 -0.33
N VAL A 147 5.45 -4.67 0.91
CA VAL A 147 5.94 -3.38 1.45
C VAL A 147 7.18 -2.90 0.70
N GLY A 148 8.12 -3.79 0.38
CA GLY A 148 9.30 -3.46 -0.41
C GLY A 148 8.94 -2.97 -1.82
N LEU A 149 7.98 -3.62 -2.48
CA LEU A 149 7.42 -3.17 -3.75
C LEU A 149 6.68 -1.83 -3.60
N GLY A 150 5.96 -1.63 -2.49
CA GLY A 150 5.33 -0.36 -2.16
C GLY A 150 6.35 0.78 -2.02
N PHE A 151 7.46 0.55 -1.31
CA PHE A 151 8.54 1.54 -1.20
C PHE A 151 9.19 1.82 -2.56
N LEU A 152 9.41 0.79 -3.38
CA LEU A 152 9.92 0.97 -4.74
C LEU A 152 8.97 1.84 -5.58
N GLY A 153 7.66 1.57 -5.52
CA GLY A 153 6.64 2.40 -6.17
C GLY A 153 6.64 3.84 -5.65
N ALA A 154 6.77 4.04 -4.34
CA ALA A 154 6.83 5.37 -3.72
C ALA A 154 8.10 6.14 -4.13
N VAL A 155 9.25 5.47 -4.22
CA VAL A 155 10.51 6.06 -4.71
C VAL A 155 10.38 6.49 -6.17
N ILE A 156 9.78 5.64 -7.02
CA ILE A 156 9.54 5.97 -8.43
C ILE A 156 8.60 7.17 -8.53
N ALA A 157 7.49 7.17 -7.79
CA ALA A 157 6.56 8.30 -7.77
C ALA A 157 7.25 9.60 -7.32
N ALA A 158 7.97 9.58 -6.20
CA ALA A 158 8.70 10.73 -5.70
C ALA A 158 9.78 11.20 -6.68
N PHE A 159 10.47 10.28 -7.36
CA PHE A 159 11.42 10.63 -8.42
C PHE A 159 10.71 11.37 -9.56
N LEU A 160 9.62 10.82 -10.09
CA LEU A 160 8.89 11.42 -11.23
C LEU A 160 8.34 12.80 -10.86
N ASP A 161 7.75 12.94 -9.66
CA ASP A 161 7.19 14.20 -9.18
C ASP A 161 8.26 15.28 -8.98
N HIS A 162 9.38 14.95 -8.33
CA HIS A 162 10.44 15.92 -8.07
C HIS A 162 11.35 16.17 -9.28
N ALA A 163 11.43 15.24 -10.22
CA ALA A 163 12.13 15.44 -11.50
C ALA A 163 11.47 16.56 -12.32
N ARG A 164 10.14 16.77 -12.22
CA ARG A 164 9.45 17.91 -12.84
C ARG A 164 10.03 19.26 -12.41
N LEU A 165 10.55 19.33 -11.19
CA LEU A 165 11.15 20.53 -10.60
C LEU A 165 12.69 20.47 -10.60
N GLY A 166 13.29 19.52 -11.31
CA GLY A 166 14.75 19.33 -11.36
C GLY A 166 15.38 19.02 -10.00
N PHE A 167 14.61 18.46 -9.05
CA PHE A 167 15.03 18.24 -7.66
C PHE A 167 15.48 19.53 -6.94
N ILE A 168 14.84 20.65 -7.24
CA ILE A 168 15.06 21.90 -6.52
C ILE A 168 13.94 22.10 -5.50
N PRO A 169 14.26 22.22 -4.21
CA PRO A 169 15.60 22.16 -3.59
C PRO A 169 16.13 20.72 -3.41
N SER A 170 17.45 20.55 -3.33
CA SER A 170 18.13 19.23 -3.37
C SER A 170 17.75 18.25 -2.27
N TYR A 171 17.16 18.71 -1.16
CA TYR A 171 16.66 17.82 -0.11
C TYR A 171 15.52 16.91 -0.59
N THR A 172 14.89 17.19 -1.74
CA THR A 172 13.89 16.28 -2.34
C THR A 172 14.49 14.95 -2.79
N LEU A 173 15.83 14.79 -2.77
CA LEU A 173 16.51 13.51 -2.97
C LEU A 173 16.47 12.60 -1.74
N ILE A 174 16.21 13.13 -0.54
CA ILE A 174 16.14 12.35 0.71
C ILE A 174 15.15 11.17 0.60
N PRO A 175 13.86 11.36 0.20
CA PRO A 175 12.90 10.25 0.10
C PRO A 175 13.34 9.17 -0.91
N LEU A 176 14.09 9.51 -1.95
CA LEU A 176 14.62 8.52 -2.90
C LEU A 176 15.65 7.61 -2.23
N VAL A 177 16.60 8.20 -1.49
CA VAL A 177 17.64 7.45 -0.80
C VAL A 177 17.05 6.62 0.33
N THR A 178 16.27 7.23 1.23
CA THR A 178 15.73 6.52 2.39
C THR A 178 14.69 5.49 1.98
N GLY A 179 13.87 5.78 0.97
CA GLY A 179 12.88 4.85 0.44
C GLY A 179 13.53 3.64 -0.23
N THR A 180 14.62 3.85 -0.99
CA THR A 180 15.39 2.76 -1.60
C THR A 180 15.99 1.86 -0.52
N LEU A 181 16.58 2.45 0.53
CA LEU A 181 17.09 1.70 1.67
C LEU A 181 15.99 0.88 2.36
N ALA A 182 14.78 1.43 2.51
CA ALA A 182 13.64 0.70 3.07
C ALA A 182 13.16 -0.44 2.17
N ALA A 183 13.08 -0.23 0.86
CA ALA A 183 12.72 -1.27 -0.10
C ALA A 183 13.70 -2.45 -0.02
N LEU A 184 15.00 -2.17 -0.08
CA LEU A 184 16.06 -3.17 0.03
C LEU A 184 16.03 -3.90 1.38
N SER A 185 15.83 -3.16 2.47
CA SER A 185 15.70 -3.74 3.81
C SER A 185 14.50 -4.69 3.89
N CYS A 186 13.35 -4.32 3.33
CA CYS A 186 12.17 -5.17 3.31
C CYS A 186 12.38 -6.43 2.46
N PHE A 187 12.98 -6.31 1.28
CA PHE A 187 13.31 -7.48 0.44
C PHE A 187 14.30 -8.42 1.12
N TYR A 188 15.36 -7.89 1.73
CA TYR A 188 16.30 -8.69 2.50
C TYR A 188 15.59 -9.43 3.64
N MET A 189 14.79 -8.71 4.43
CA MET A 189 14.07 -9.28 5.57
C MET A 189 12.99 -10.28 5.18
N ALA A 190 12.48 -10.22 3.95
CA ALA A 190 11.49 -11.16 3.44
C ALA A 190 12.05 -12.57 3.23
N TYR A 191 13.34 -12.70 2.92
CA TYR A 191 13.98 -13.99 2.62
C TYR A 191 14.94 -14.46 3.72
N SER A 192 15.39 -13.55 4.59
CA SER A 192 16.34 -13.86 5.65
C SER A 192 15.67 -14.34 6.95
N GLN A 193 16.43 -15.10 7.74
CA GLN A 193 16.15 -15.33 9.15
C GLN A 193 16.98 -14.33 9.98
N PRO A 194 16.47 -13.12 10.22
CA PRO A 194 17.29 -12.05 10.74
C PRO A 194 17.68 -12.30 12.19
N ASN A 195 18.92 -11.98 12.52
CA ASN A 195 19.31 -11.83 13.91
C ASN A 195 18.73 -10.52 14.51
N GLN A 196 18.89 -10.32 15.81
CA GLN A 196 18.36 -9.14 16.50
C GLN A 196 18.92 -7.82 15.94
N LYS A 197 20.20 -7.79 15.55
CA LYS A 197 20.83 -6.57 15.01
C LYS A 197 20.22 -6.19 13.67
N GLU A 198 20.05 -7.16 12.77
CA GLU A 198 19.40 -6.95 11.46
C GLU A 198 17.95 -6.48 11.61
N LEU A 199 17.21 -7.01 12.60
CA LEU A 199 15.87 -6.53 12.92
C LEU A 199 15.89 -5.06 13.36
N TYR A 200 16.80 -4.67 14.27
CA TYR A 200 16.93 -3.27 14.71
C TYR A 200 17.32 -2.33 13.58
N ILE A 201 18.23 -2.75 12.70
CA ILE A 201 18.60 -1.96 11.50
C ILE A 201 17.38 -1.75 10.62
N CYS A 202 16.61 -2.81 10.32
CA CYS A 202 15.40 -2.69 9.52
C CYS A 202 14.38 -1.74 10.17
N LEU A 203 14.13 -1.88 11.47
CA LEU A 203 13.22 -0.99 12.20
C LEU A 203 13.71 0.46 12.23
N ALA A 204 15.02 0.69 12.33
CA ALA A 204 15.60 2.03 12.25
C ALA A 204 15.40 2.66 10.86
N VAL A 205 15.59 1.89 9.78
CA VAL A 205 15.34 2.34 8.41
C VAL A 205 13.86 2.66 8.17
N LEU A 206 12.94 1.83 8.69
CA LEU A 206 11.50 2.10 8.63
C LEU A 206 11.15 3.36 9.44
N SER A 207 11.70 3.52 10.64
CA SER A 207 11.48 4.71 11.49
C SER A 207 12.00 5.99 10.84
N LEU A 208 13.14 5.91 10.13
CA LEU A 208 13.67 7.02 9.35
C LEU A 208 12.68 7.42 8.24
N ASN A 209 12.11 6.45 7.50
CA ASN A 209 11.13 6.75 6.45
C ASN A 209 9.81 7.28 7.01
N LEU A 210 9.41 6.83 8.20
CA LEU A 210 8.28 7.42 8.93
C LEU A 210 8.54 8.91 9.21
N LEU A 211 9.73 9.26 9.70
CA LEU A 211 10.12 10.65 9.95
C LEU A 211 10.20 11.47 8.65
N VAL A 212 10.82 10.92 7.59
CA VAL A 212 10.90 11.57 6.27
C VAL A 212 9.51 11.87 5.72
N GLY A 213 8.56 10.94 5.83
CA GLY A 213 7.19 11.18 5.38
C GLY A 213 6.47 12.28 6.19
N ILE A 214 6.66 12.33 7.51
CA ILE A 214 6.10 13.39 8.37
C ILE A 214 6.69 14.76 8.01
N LEU A 215 8.02 14.85 7.86
CA LEU A 215 8.70 16.08 7.48
C LEU A 215 8.31 16.52 6.07
N GLY A 216 8.24 15.58 5.12
CA GLY A 216 7.81 15.86 3.75
C GLY A 216 6.38 16.38 3.68
N PHE A 217 5.46 15.80 4.47
CA PHE A 217 4.09 16.33 4.61
C PHE A 217 4.09 17.77 5.13
N GLY A 218 4.89 18.05 6.16
CA GLY A 218 5.07 19.41 6.68
C GLY A 218 5.59 20.38 5.63
N PHE A 219 6.61 19.99 4.85
CA PHE A 219 7.15 20.84 3.77
C PHE A 219 6.16 21.05 2.63
N HIS A 220 5.38 20.04 2.25
CA HIS A 220 4.32 20.19 1.25
C HIS A 220 3.25 21.19 1.73
N LEU A 221 2.77 21.03 2.97
CA LEU A 221 1.77 21.92 3.55
C LEU A 221 2.28 23.37 3.67
N LEU A 222 3.51 23.55 4.15
CA LEU A 222 4.13 24.88 4.24
C LEU A 222 4.30 25.51 2.85
N GLY A 223 4.68 24.71 1.84
CA GLY A 223 4.79 25.16 0.46
C GLY A 223 3.45 25.62 -0.13
N ASP A 224 2.35 24.97 0.21
CA ASP A 224 1.01 25.36 -0.26
C ASP A 224 0.51 26.65 0.40
N LEU A 225 0.77 26.81 1.69
CA LEU A 225 0.42 28.00 2.47
C LEU A 225 1.29 29.22 2.13
N ALA A 226 2.51 28.99 1.60
CA ALA A 226 3.45 30.05 1.26
C ALA A 226 2.82 31.09 0.31
N GLY A 227 2.88 32.36 0.72
CA GLY A 227 2.39 33.51 -0.06
C GLY A 227 0.89 33.77 0.00
N THR A 228 0.08 32.91 0.63
CA THR A 228 -1.37 33.17 0.81
C THR A 228 -1.83 33.13 2.27
N GLN A 229 -1.13 32.41 3.16
CA GLN A 229 -1.52 32.21 4.57
C GLN A 229 -2.94 31.65 4.74
N THR A 230 -3.53 31.10 3.68
CA THR A 230 -4.88 30.53 3.63
C THR A 230 -4.86 29.20 2.91
N ILE A 231 -5.76 28.29 3.27
CA ILE A 231 -5.93 27.02 2.58
C ILE A 231 -6.46 27.29 1.17
N ASN A 232 -5.63 27.05 0.16
CA ASN A 232 -6.04 27.03 -1.23
C ASN A 232 -6.14 25.59 -1.71
N TRP A 233 -7.36 25.10 -1.85
CA TRP A 233 -7.64 23.73 -2.26
C TRP A 233 -6.95 23.37 -3.57
N ALA A 234 -6.89 24.29 -4.55
CA ALA A 234 -6.23 24.03 -5.82
C ALA A 234 -4.72 23.77 -5.66
N ARG A 235 -4.04 24.41 -4.69
CA ARG A 235 -2.60 24.17 -4.46
C ARG A 235 -2.34 22.81 -3.83
N ILE A 236 -3.12 22.49 -2.80
CA ILE A 236 -3.07 21.20 -2.09
C ILE A 236 -3.36 20.03 -3.04
N LEU A 237 -4.31 20.24 -3.96
CA LEU A 237 -4.73 19.23 -4.91
C LEU A 237 -3.75 19.05 -6.08
N TYR A 238 -3.24 20.15 -6.64
CA TYR A 238 -2.61 20.11 -7.97
C TYR A 238 -1.10 20.38 -7.95
N ARG A 239 -0.54 20.90 -6.85
CA ARG A 239 0.86 21.33 -6.80
C ARG A 239 1.72 20.49 -5.88
N ASN A 240 1.34 20.37 -4.60
CA ASN A 240 2.07 19.57 -3.62
C ASN A 240 1.15 18.52 -3.00
N PRO A 241 0.98 17.35 -3.64
CA PRO A 241 0.07 16.33 -3.13
C PRO A 241 0.47 15.92 -1.71
N LEU A 242 -0.44 16.13 -0.75
CA LEU A 242 -0.19 15.89 0.68
C LEU A 242 -0.01 14.40 1.02
N LEU A 243 -0.67 13.52 0.27
CA LEU A 243 -0.66 12.08 0.54
C LEU A 243 0.64 11.40 0.08
N GLY A 244 1.38 12.00 -0.85
CA GLY A 244 2.65 11.47 -1.36
C GLY A 244 3.67 11.22 -0.24
N PRO A 245 4.03 12.24 0.57
CA PRO A 245 4.92 12.04 1.71
C PRO A 245 4.37 11.05 2.76
N LEU A 246 3.06 11.09 3.03
CA LEU A 246 2.43 10.20 4.01
C LEU A 246 2.42 8.73 3.55
N LEU A 247 2.59 8.43 2.26
CA LEU A 247 2.78 7.08 1.77
C LEU A 247 4.02 6.41 2.38
N PHE A 248 5.12 7.17 2.57
CA PHE A 248 6.33 6.65 3.24
C PHE A 248 6.04 6.29 4.71
N CYS A 249 5.23 7.09 5.41
CA CYS A 249 4.77 6.77 6.76
C CYS A 249 3.94 5.48 6.79
N ASN A 250 2.97 5.37 5.86
CA ASN A 250 2.11 4.21 5.77
C ASN A 250 2.93 2.93 5.52
N LEU A 251 3.81 2.93 4.52
CA LEU A 251 4.67 1.78 4.21
C LEU A 251 5.63 1.43 5.35
N ALA A 252 6.17 2.42 6.04
CA ALA A 252 7.00 2.20 7.23
C ALA A 252 6.23 1.47 8.34
N VAL A 253 5.01 1.92 8.63
CA VAL A 253 4.12 1.29 9.62
C VAL A 253 3.74 -0.12 9.17
N LEU A 254 3.37 -0.32 7.91
CA LEU A 254 3.05 -1.65 7.39
C LEU A 254 4.25 -2.60 7.45
N GLY A 255 5.45 -2.13 7.14
CA GLY A 255 6.69 -2.89 7.30
C GLY A 255 6.92 -3.32 8.75
N ALA A 256 6.78 -2.39 9.69
CA ALA A 256 6.92 -2.67 11.12
C ALA A 256 5.86 -3.65 11.62
N LEU A 257 4.60 -3.48 11.22
CA LEU A 257 3.51 -4.40 11.54
C LEU A 257 3.76 -5.80 10.97
N SER A 258 4.36 -5.90 9.78
CA SER A 258 4.71 -7.18 9.15
C SER A 258 5.75 -7.96 9.96
N LEU A 259 6.64 -7.25 10.66
CA LEU A 259 7.69 -7.81 11.52
C LEU A 259 7.19 -8.24 12.91
N LEU A 260 5.96 -7.88 13.31
CA LEU A 260 5.42 -8.29 14.60
C LEU A 260 5.45 -9.83 14.75
N PRO A 261 5.84 -10.34 15.93
CA PRO A 261 5.92 -11.77 16.17
C PRO A 261 4.55 -12.44 16.03
N GLU A 262 4.57 -13.67 15.51
CA GLU A 262 3.38 -14.50 15.36
C GLU A 262 3.58 -15.81 16.09
N SER A 263 2.50 -16.37 16.63
CA SER A 263 2.55 -17.72 17.19
C SER A 263 2.94 -18.72 16.11
N PRO A 264 3.81 -19.70 16.41
CA PRO A 264 4.15 -20.75 15.46
C PRO A 264 2.87 -21.50 15.05
N VAL A 265 2.71 -21.72 13.75
CA VAL A 265 1.62 -22.53 13.21
C VAL A 265 1.81 -23.95 13.73
N ARG A 266 0.87 -24.46 14.53
CA ARG A 266 0.91 -25.86 14.99
C ARG A 266 0.62 -26.75 13.79
N LEU A 267 1.42 -27.81 13.61
CA LEU A 267 1.34 -28.76 12.48
C LEU A 267 -0.08 -29.33 12.23
N GLY A 268 -0.97 -29.33 13.22
CA GLY A 268 -2.36 -29.80 13.08
C GLY A 268 -3.30 -28.86 12.31
N ASP A 269 -2.96 -27.59 12.11
CA ASP A 269 -3.82 -26.64 11.37
C ASP A 269 -3.61 -26.73 9.85
N CYS A 270 -2.49 -27.32 9.40
CA CYS A 270 -2.20 -27.51 7.97
C CYS A 270 -3.15 -28.54 7.32
N GLN A 271 -3.56 -29.57 8.06
CA GLN A 271 -4.42 -30.63 7.53
C GLN A 271 -5.89 -30.22 7.35
N LYS A 272 -6.35 -29.15 7.99
CA LYS A 272 -7.74 -28.66 7.83
C LYS A 272 -7.95 -27.86 6.54
N GLY A 273 -6.88 -27.42 5.87
CA GLY A 273 -6.96 -26.70 4.59
C GLY A 273 -7.16 -27.60 3.37
N GLU A 274 -6.72 -28.87 3.43
CA GLU A 274 -6.77 -29.81 2.30
C GLU A 274 -7.88 -30.87 2.40
N ALA A 275 -8.49 -31.08 3.57
CA ALA A 275 -9.41 -32.19 3.80
C ALA A 275 -10.89 -31.94 3.40
N THR A 276 -11.15 -31.21 2.30
CA THR A 276 -12.52 -31.08 1.73
C THR A 276 -12.59 -31.34 0.24
N VAL A 277 -11.89 -32.38 -0.24
CA VAL A 277 -12.24 -33.03 -1.51
C VAL A 277 -12.91 -34.37 -1.18
N PRO A 278 -14.22 -34.52 -1.34
CA PRO A 278 -14.87 -35.81 -1.17
C PRO A 278 -14.40 -36.74 -2.29
N SER A 279 -13.70 -37.81 -1.92
CA SER A 279 -13.35 -38.91 -2.81
C SER A 279 -14.62 -39.63 -3.25
N LYS A 280 -15.24 -39.15 -4.34
CA LYS A 280 -16.32 -39.86 -5.01
C LYS A 280 -15.76 -40.83 -6.05
N VAL A 281 -16.00 -42.12 -5.75
CA VAL A 281 -16.32 -43.23 -6.66
C VAL A 281 -15.17 -43.82 -7.48
N ARG A 282 -14.69 -45.00 -7.03
CA ARG A 282 -14.20 -46.05 -7.94
C ARG A 282 -15.40 -46.90 -8.35
N TYR A 283 -15.61 -47.02 -9.66
CA TYR A 283 -16.21 -48.20 -10.28
C TYR A 283 -15.13 -49.25 -10.50
#